data_AF-A0A1H4GIN6-F1
#
_entry.id   AF-A0A1H4GIN6-F1
#
_cell.length_a   1.000
_cell.length_b   1.000
_cell.length_c   1.000
_cell.angle_alpha   90.00
_cell.angle_beta   90.00
_cell.angle_gamma   90.00
#
_symmetry.space_group_name_H-M   'P 1'
#
loop_
_entity.id
_entity.type
_entity.pdbx_description
1 polymer ?
#
loop_
_entity_poly.entity_id
_entity_poly.type
_entity_poly.pdbx_seq_one_letter_code
_entity_poly.pdbx_strand_id
1 'polypeptide(L)' 'MFTRITENGGRRYLQIMESFRNEAGKPRLRVVANLGRIDT' A
#
# COMPACT_ATOMS: atom_id res chain seq x y z
N MET A 1 -8.10 5.18 4.60
CA MET A 1 -6.96 5.19 3.67
C MET A 1 -5.72 5.65 4.42
N PHE A 2 -4.54 5.13 4.08
CA PHE A 2 -3.27 5.57 4.63
C PHE A 2 -2.15 5.31 3.61
N THR A 3 -1.02 6.00 3.78
CA THR A 3 0.18 5.78 2.96
C THR A 3 1.07 4.71 3.60
N ARG A 4 1.59 3.80 2.78
CA ARG A 4 2.59 2.81 3.18
C ARG A 4 3.86 2.99 2.36
N ILE A 5 5.01 3.00 3.03
CA ILE A 5 6.32 2.89 2.38
C ILE A 5 6.69 1.40 2.34
N THR A 6 7.10 0.93 1.18
CA THR A 6 7.62 -0.43 0.99
C THR A 6 9.03 -0.37 0.46
N GLU A 7 9.88 -1.29 0.91
CA GLU A 7 11.26 -1.40 0.46
C GLU A 7 11.46 -2.72 -0.27
N ASN A 8 12.06 -2.67 -1.46
CA ASN A 8 12.44 -3.85 -2.22
C ASN A 8 13.74 -3.58 -2.98
N GLY A 9 14.77 -4.42 -2.77
CA GLY A 9 16.06 -4.30 -3.45
C GLY A 9 16.74 -2.95 -3.27
N GLY A 10 16.63 -2.35 -2.08
CA GLY A 10 17.18 -1.03 -1.76
C GLY A 10 16.39 0.16 -2.32
N ARG A 11 15.23 -0.10 -2.93
CA ARG A 11 14.34 0.92 -3.50
C ARG A 11 13.14 1.15 -2.59
N ARG A 12 12.76 2.40 -2.37
CA ARG A 12 11.62 2.76 -1.51
C ARG A 12 10.45 3.27 -2.34
N TYR A 13 9.28 2.67 -2.18
CA TYR A 13 8.08 3.01 -2.92
C TYR A 13 6.98 3.52 -2.01
N LEU A 14 6.28 4.58 -2.44
CA LEU A 14 5.10 5.09 -1.77
C LEU A 14 3.83 4.47 -2.36
N GLN A 15 3.01 3.91 -1.49
CA GLN A 15 1.74 3.28 -1.86
C GLN A 15 0.60 3.93 -1.09
N ILE A 16 -0.56 4.05 -1.72
CA ILE A 16 -1.82 4.36 -1.05
C ILE A 16 -2.52 3.04 -0.77
N MET A 17 -2.84 2.80 0.50
CA MET A 17 -3.57 1.62 0.94
C MET A 17 -4.92 2.02 1.53
N GLU A 18 -5.88 1.10 1.39
CA GLU A 18 -7.17 1.21 2.04
C GLU A 18 -7.58 -0.07 2.74
N SER A 19 -8.39 0.10 3.77
CA SER A 19 -9.05 -1.00 4.47
C SER A 19 -10.42 -1.25 3.85
N PHE A 20 -10.72 -2.51 3.59
CA PHE A 20 -12.01 -2.96 3.10
C PHE A 20 -12.40 -4.26 3.81
N ARG A 21 -13.68 -4.63 3.75
CA ARG A 21 -14.12 -5.95 4.21
C ARG A 21 -14.24 -6.87 3.00
N ASN A 22 -13.70 -8.07 3.10
CA ASN A 22 -13.95 -9.10 2.09
C ASN A 22 -15.38 -9.65 2.22
N GLU A 23 -15.77 -10.56 1.32
CA GLU A 23 -17.10 -11.18 1.32
C GLU A 23 -17.47 -11.88 2.65
N ALA A 24 -16.47 -12.39 3.37
CA ALA A 24 -16.64 -12.98 4.69
C ALA A 24 -16.68 -11.94 5.84
N GLY A 25 -16.75 -10.65 5.53
CA GLY A 25 -16.81 -9.55 6.50
C GLY A 25 -15.49 -9.25 7.23
N LYS A 26 -14.38 -9.93 6.87
CA LYS A 26 -13.08 -9.78 7.52
C LYS A 26 -12.36 -8.52 7.01
N PRO A 27 -11.76 -7.70 7.90
CA PRO A 27 -10.99 -6.54 7.49
C PRO A 27 -9.72 -6.98 6.74
N ARG A 28 -9.47 -6.34 5.61
CA ARG A 28 -8.32 -6.55 4.74
C ARG A 28 -7.79 -5.23 4.25
N LEU A 29 -6.53 -5.22 3.84
CA LEU A 29 -5.87 -4.08 3.24
C LEU A 29 -5.61 -4.38 1.77
N ARG A 30 -5.80 -3.38 0.91
CA ARG A 30 -5.38 -3.45 -0.50
C ARG A 30 -4.62 -2.19 -0.90
N VAL A 31 -3.72 -2.36 -1.86
CA VAL A 31 -3.08 -1.24 -2.55
C VAL A 31 -4.10 -0.65 -3.51
N VAL A 32 -4.33 0.66 -3.40
CA VAL A 32 -5.20 1.43 -4.29
C VAL A 32 -4.39 2.14 -5.37
N ALA A 33 -3.19 2.61 -5.03
CA ALA A 33 -2.28 3.24 -5.97
C ALA A 33 -0.81 3.02 -5.58
N ASN A 34 0.06 2.90 -6.58
CA ASN A 34 1.50 3.00 -6.42
C ASN A 34 1.94 4.38 -6.93
N LEU A 35 2.48 5.23 -6.06
CA LEU A 35 2.93 6.57 -6.41
C LEU A 35 4.37 6.62 -6.94
N GLY A 36 5.06 5.47 -6.96
CA GLY A 36 6.42 5.36 -7.49
C GLY A 36 7.49 5.39 -6.41
N ARG A 37 8.75 5.55 -6.85
CA ARG A 37 9.92 5.63 -5.95
C ARG A 37 9.93 6.97 -5.21
N ILE A 38 10.36 6.92 -3.95
CA ILE A 38 10.56 8.10 -3.09
C ILE A 38 12.02 8.26 -2.66
N ASP A 39 12.89 7.38 -3.15
CA ASP A 39 14.32 7.48 -3.01
C ASP A 39 14.93 8.20 -4.24
N THR A 40 15.65 9.29 -3.95
CA THR A 40 16.48 10.07 -4.87
C THR A 40 17.95 9.87 -4.57
#